data_AF-A0A356F5D8-F1
#
_entry.id   AF-A0A356F5D8-F1
#
_cell.length_a   1.000
_cell.length_b   1.000
_cell.length_c   1.000
_cell.angle_alpha   90.00
_cell.angle_beta   90.00
_cell.angle_gamma   90.00
#
_symmetry.space_group_name_H-M   'P 1'
#
loop_
_entity.id
_entity.type
_entity.pdbx_description
1 polymer ?
#
loop_
_entity_poly.entity_id
_entity_poly.type
_entity_poly.pdbx_seq_one_letter_code
_entity_poly.pdbx_strand_id
1 'polypeptide(L)'
;MKKTVVWVIAMLMAFPALAKVSFEAQIPVEVEAENSVKAKDKAMQEAQRQGFLEVAGRLLTVPENIENLKSLSDDEILHFIQAVSVADEKAGGTKYKAVLTVQI
;
A
#
# COMPACT_ATOMS: atom_id res chain seq x y z
N MET A 1 29.17 -37.74 19.75
CA MET A 1 28.53 -36.56 20.38
C MET A 1 28.59 -35.30 19.51
N LYS A 2 29.70 -34.94 18.86
CA LYS A 2 29.76 -33.71 18.03
C LYS A 2 28.93 -33.76 16.73
N LYS A 3 28.85 -34.92 16.06
CA LYS A 3 28.13 -35.08 14.79
C LYS A 3 26.59 -35.00 14.92
N THR A 4 26.04 -35.45 16.05
CA THR A 4 24.60 -35.40 16.34
C THR A 4 24.13 -33.96 16.62
N VAL A 5 24.96 -33.14 17.27
CA VAL A 5 24.67 -31.73 17.55
C VAL A 5 24.63 -30.90 16.26
N VAL A 6 25.53 -31.18 15.30
CA VAL A 6 25.54 -30.49 14.00
C VAL A 6 24.28 -30.79 13.20
N TRP A 7 23.76 -32.02 13.26
CA TRP A 7 22.54 -32.41 12.55
C TRP A 7 21.29 -31.71 13.09
N VAL A 8 21.21 -31.54 14.41
CA VAL A 8 20.08 -30.83 15.05
C VAL A 8 20.08 -29.34 14.72
N ILE A 9 21.26 -28.70 14.64
CA ILE A 9 21.38 -27.28 14.29
C ILE A 9 21.01 -27.04 12.83
N ALA A 10 21.42 -27.93 11.91
CA ALA A 10 21.05 -27.83 10.50
C ALA A 10 19.53 -27.98 10.28
N MET A 11 18.87 -28.82 11.07
CA MET A 11 17.42 -29.02 11.01
C MET A 11 16.63 -27.80 11.52
N LEU A 12 17.19 -27.04 12.46
CA LEU A 12 16.60 -25.80 12.97
C LEU A 12 16.66 -24.60 12.00
N MET A 13 17.45 -24.67 10.92
CA MET A 13 17.52 -23.61 9.90
C MET A 13 16.61 -23.85 8.69
N ALA A 14 15.85 -24.94 8.67
CA ALA A 14 14.95 -25.29 7.57
C ALA A 14 13.53 -24.70 7.70
N PHE A 15 13.35 -23.63 8.48
CA PHE A 15 12.08 -22.91 8.48
C PHE A 15 11.96 -22.10 7.20
N PRO A 16 10.94 -22.34 6.35
CA PRO A 16 10.70 -21.48 5.23
C PRO A 16 10.40 -20.08 5.78
N ALA A 17 11.18 -19.09 5.36
CA ALA A 17 10.80 -17.69 5.55
C ALA A 17 9.51 -17.50 4.74
N LEU A 18 8.37 -17.46 5.43
CA LEU A 18 7.09 -17.15 4.81
C LEU A 18 7.14 -15.65 4.45
N ALA A 19 7.65 -15.34 3.26
CA ALA A 19 7.60 -13.98 2.75
C ALA A 19 6.12 -13.58 2.64
N LYS A 20 5.68 -12.67 3.52
CA LYS A 20 4.34 -12.09 3.40
C LYS A 20 4.33 -11.34 2.07
N VAL A 21 3.55 -11.83 1.11
CA VAL A 21 3.36 -11.13 -0.17
C VAL A 21 2.65 -9.82 0.18
N SER A 22 3.38 -8.71 0.12
CA SER A 22 2.83 -7.36 0.24
C SER A 22 2.79 -6.72 -1.12
N PHE A 23 1.64 -6.18 -1.51
CA PHE A 23 1.53 -5.40 -2.73
C PHE A 23 1.62 -3.93 -2.37
N GLU A 24 2.64 -3.27 -2.89
CA GLU A 24 2.91 -1.86 -2.59
C GLU A 24 2.82 -1.01 -3.86
N ALA A 25 2.16 0.14 -3.75
CA ALA A 25 2.14 1.19 -4.76
C ALA A 25 2.57 2.53 -4.16
N GLN A 26 3.47 3.23 -4.85
CA GLN A 26 3.95 4.55 -4.47
C GLN A 26 3.22 5.60 -5.31
N ILE A 27 2.32 6.34 -4.67
CA ILE A 27 1.48 7.33 -5.32
C ILE A 27 1.92 8.73 -4.93
N PRO A 28 2.43 9.54 -5.87
CA PRO A 28 2.63 10.97 -5.64
C PRO A 28 1.29 11.69 -5.73
N VAL A 29 0.90 12.38 -4.66
CA VAL A 29 -0.30 13.22 -4.62
C VAL A 29 0.07 14.68 -4.43
N GLU A 30 -0.65 15.56 -5.14
CA GLU A 30 -0.54 17.00 -5.02
C GLU A 30 -1.95 17.58 -5.07
N VAL A 31 -2.43 18.08 -3.93
CA VAL A 31 -3.80 18.59 -3.78
C VAL A 31 -3.77 19.98 -3.15
N GLU A 32 -4.59 20.88 -3.69
CA GLU A 32 -4.82 22.22 -3.14
C GLU A 32 -6.23 22.30 -2.55
N ALA A 33 -6.36 22.86 -1.34
CA ALA A 33 -7.63 23.06 -0.67
C ALA A 33 -7.62 24.34 0.19
N GLU A 34 -8.79 24.67 0.74
CA GLU A 34 -8.99 25.84 1.59
C GLU A 34 -8.09 25.87 2.83
N ASN A 35 -7.66 24.70 3.32
CA ASN A 35 -6.72 24.57 4.43
C ASN A 35 -5.89 23.29 4.29
N SER A 36 -4.77 23.23 5.02
CA SER A 36 -3.82 22.12 4.99
C SER A 36 -4.43 20.78 5.44
N VAL A 37 -5.40 20.81 6.36
CA VAL A 37 -6.09 19.60 6.86
C VAL A 37 -6.99 18.99 5.78
N LYS A 38 -7.86 19.79 5.16
CA LYS A 38 -8.72 19.35 4.04
C LYS A 38 -7.89 18.93 2.83
N ALA A 39 -6.76 19.60 2.58
CA ALA A 39 -5.85 19.22 1.50
C ALA A 39 -5.25 17.83 1.77
N LYS A 40 -4.84 17.57 3.02
CA LYS A 40 -4.33 16.27 3.45
C LYS A 40 -5.37 15.16 3.35
N ASP A 41 -6.59 15.39 3.84
CA ASP A 41 -7.66 14.39 3.80
C ASP A 41 -7.99 13.99 2.36
N LYS A 42 -8.15 14.98 1.47
CA LYS A 42 -8.37 14.74 0.04
C LYS A 42 -7.21 14.00 -0.61
N ALA A 43 -5.97 14.41 -0.30
CA ALA A 43 -4.78 13.76 -0.84
C ALA A 43 -4.65 12.30 -0.37
N MET A 44 -5.06 12.01 0.87
CA MET A 44 -5.06 10.65 1.40
C MET A 44 -6.10 9.77 0.69
N GLN A 45 -7.32 10.26 0.52
CA GLN A 45 -8.38 9.54 -0.20
C GLN A 45 -7.97 9.25 -1.65
N GLU A 46 -7.42 10.24 -2.34
CA GLU A 46 -6.96 10.10 -3.72
C GLU A 46 -5.83 9.07 -3.82
N ALA A 47 -4.85 9.12 -2.91
CA ALA A 47 -3.75 8.17 -2.89
C ALA A 47 -4.20 6.73 -2.61
N GLN A 48 -5.14 6.55 -1.69
CA GLN A 48 -5.72 5.25 -1.37
C GLN A 48 -6.40 4.64 -2.59
N ARG A 49 -7.25 5.43 -3.27
CA ARG A 49 -7.95 5.02 -4.48
C ARG A 49 -6.97 4.69 -5.61
N GLN A 50 -6.00 5.55 -5.88
CA GLN A 50 -4.99 5.32 -6.92
C GLN A 50 -4.09 4.13 -6.59
N GLY A 51 -3.64 4.00 -5.35
CA GLY A 51 -2.80 2.89 -4.90
C GLY A 51 -3.50 1.55 -5.02
N PHE A 52 -4.80 1.51 -4.65
CA PHE A 52 -5.64 0.34 -4.84
C PHE A 52 -5.78 -0.03 -6.31
N LEU A 53 -6.13 0.91 -7.18
CA LEU A 53 -6.28 0.65 -8.61
C LEU A 53 -4.97 0.24 -9.28
N GLU A 54 -3.82 0.79 -8.85
CA GLU A 54 -2.52 0.43 -9.41
C GLU A 54 -2.11 -1.00 -9.05
N VAL A 55 -2.25 -1.38 -7.77
CA VAL A 55 -2.00 -2.77 -7.35
C VAL A 55 -2.99 -3.72 -8.00
N ALA A 56 -4.27 -3.35 -8.03
CA ALA A 56 -5.29 -4.19 -8.64
C ALA A 56 -5.09 -4.34 -10.15
N GLY A 57 -4.66 -3.30 -10.86
CA GLY A 57 -4.30 -3.38 -12.28
C GLY A 57 -3.08 -4.26 -12.56
N ARG A 58 -2.15 -4.39 -11.61
CA ARG A 58 -1.03 -5.35 -11.69
C ARG A 58 -1.50 -6.79 -11.47
N LEU A 59 -2.52 -7.00 -10.64
CA LEU A 59 -3.04 -8.32 -10.28
C LEU A 59 -4.10 -8.84 -11.26
N LEU A 60 -4.97 -7.96 -11.73
CA LEU A 60 -6.11 -8.28 -12.58
C LEU A 60 -5.73 -8.00 -14.04
N THR A 61 -5.42 -9.06 -14.77
CA THR A 61 -5.10 -9.01 -16.21
C THR A 61 -6.35 -8.79 -17.07
N VAL A 62 -7.55 -8.82 -16.47
CA VAL A 62 -8.84 -8.70 -17.18
C VAL A 62 -9.42 -7.30 -16.98
N PRO A 63 -9.62 -6.51 -18.06
CA PRO A 63 -10.06 -5.12 -17.96
C PRO A 63 -11.47 -4.93 -17.39
N GLU A 64 -12.37 -5.89 -17.58
CA GLU A 64 -13.73 -5.88 -16.99
C GLU A 64 -13.69 -5.81 -15.46
N ASN A 65 -12.76 -6.54 -14.83
CA ASN A 65 -12.63 -6.54 -13.38
C ASN A 65 -12.11 -5.19 -12.86
N ILE A 66 -11.28 -4.49 -13.64
CA ILE A 66 -10.76 -3.16 -13.28
C ILE A 66 -11.89 -2.11 -13.29
N GLU A 67 -12.86 -2.21 -14.21
CA GLU A 67 -14.01 -1.28 -14.22
C GLU A 67 -14.92 -1.49 -13.00
N ASN A 68 -15.15 -2.73 -12.60
CA ASN A 68 -15.88 -3.04 -11.37
C ASN A 68 -15.18 -2.46 -10.14
N LEU A 69 -13.84 -2.49 -10.09
CA LEU A 69 -13.09 -1.87 -9.00
C LEU A 69 -13.19 -0.35 -8.94
N LYS A 70 -13.39 0.33 -10.08
CA LYS A 70 -13.64 1.78 -10.09
C LYS A 70 -15.00 2.14 -9.51
N SER A 71 -15.97 1.22 -9.56
CA SER A 71 -17.30 1.41 -8.97
C SER A 71 -17.34 1.26 -7.44
N LEU A 72 -16.26 0.78 -6.83
CA LEU A 72 -16.17 0.66 -5.37
C LEU A 72 -16.13 2.04 -4.70
N SER A 73 -16.83 2.13 -3.58
CA SER A 73 -16.79 3.28 -2.68
C SER A 73 -15.43 3.40 -2.00
N ASP A 74 -15.08 4.61 -1.54
CA ASP A 74 -13.82 4.82 -0.80
C ASP A 74 -13.76 3.98 0.48
N ASP A 75 -14.91 3.75 1.13
CA ASP A 75 -15.02 2.91 2.33
C ASP A 75 -14.73 1.43 2.03
N GLU A 76 -15.23 0.93 0.89
CA GLU A 76 -14.92 -0.44 0.44
C GLU A 76 -13.44 -0.59 0.09
N ILE A 77 -12.84 0.41 -0.55
CA ILE A 77 -11.41 0.43 -0.88
C ILE A 77 -10.57 0.40 0.41
N LEU A 78 -10.97 1.15 1.45
CA LEU A 78 -10.29 1.17 2.75
C LEU A 78 -10.19 -0.21 3.40
N HIS A 79 -11.18 -1.08 3.20
CA HIS A 79 -11.15 -2.45 3.73
C HIS A 79 -10.06 -3.33 3.11
N PHE A 80 -9.59 -3.00 1.91
CA PHE A 80 -8.49 -3.73 1.25
C PHE A 80 -7.13 -3.19 1.64
N ILE A 81 -7.04 -1.95 2.10
CA ILE A 81 -5.77 -1.31 2.42
C ILE A 81 -5.28 -1.79 3.79
N GLN A 82 -4.17 -2.54 3.81
CA GLN A 82 -3.55 -3.00 5.05
C GLN A 82 -2.81 -1.89 5.77
N ALA A 83 -2.10 -1.04 5.03
CA ALA A 83 -1.36 0.08 5.59
C ALA A 83 -1.15 1.19 4.56
N VAL A 84 -1.10 2.43 5.04
CA VAL A 84 -0.65 3.59 4.25
C VAL A 84 0.51 4.22 4.99
N SER A 85 1.64 4.37 4.30
CA SER A 85 2.83 5.05 4.83
C SER A 85 3.09 6.31 4.02
N VAL A 86 3.54 7.36 4.70
CA VAL A 86 3.93 8.63 4.05
C VAL A 86 5.45 8.64 3.91
N ALA A 87 5.96 8.65 2.68
CA ALA A 87 7.40 8.61 2.41
C ALA A 87 8.01 10.01 2.36
N ASP A 88 7.31 10.97 1.77
CA ASP A 88 7.71 12.38 1.72
C ASP A 88 6.46 13.24 1.88
N GLU A 89 6.44 14.16 2.85
CA GLU A 89 5.29 15.03 3.15
C GLU A 89 5.73 16.49 3.12
N LYS A 90 5.05 17.28 2.29
CA LYS A 90 5.22 18.72 2.21
C LYS A 90 3.85 19.40 2.29
N ALA A 91 3.51 19.83 3.50
CA ALA A 91 2.32 20.62 3.77
C ALA A 91 2.64 22.13 3.72
N GLY A 92 2.04 22.82 2.76
CA GLY A 92 1.89 24.28 2.76
C GLY A 92 0.50 24.67 3.27
N GLY A 93 0.28 25.96 3.57
CA GLY A 93 -0.97 26.43 4.17
C GLY A 93 -2.25 26.02 3.41
N THR A 94 -2.20 25.99 2.07
CA THR A 94 -3.30 25.59 1.19
C THR A 94 -2.98 24.37 0.31
N LYS A 95 -1.71 23.93 0.28
CA LYS A 95 -1.22 22.89 -0.65
C LYS A 95 -0.67 21.72 0.14
N TYR A 96 -1.04 20.52 -0.25
CA TYR A 96 -0.50 19.30 0.31
C TYR A 96 0.13 18.46 -0.80
N LYS A 97 1.43 18.21 -0.68
CA LYS A 97 2.17 17.34 -1.58
C LYS A 97 2.76 16.21 -0.77
N ALA A 98 2.47 14.97 -1.14
CA ALA A 98 3.05 13.83 -0.47
C ALA A 98 3.29 12.66 -1.43
N VAL A 99 4.26 11.81 -1.08
CA VAL A 99 4.42 10.49 -1.68
C VAL A 99 3.90 9.47 -0.67
N LEU A 100 2.84 8.76 -1.05
CA LEU A 100 2.15 7.80 -0.20
C LEU A 100 2.43 6.39 -0.71
N THR A 101 2.86 5.50 0.18
CA THR A 101 3.00 4.08 -0.09
C THR A 101 1.77 3.37 0.44
N VAL A 102 0.96 2.81 -0.46
CA VAL A 102 -0.24 2.05 -0.11
C VAL A 102 0.10 0.57 -0.18
N GLN A 103 -0.14 -0.12 0.93
CA GLN A 103 0.03 -1.57 1.06
C GLN A 103 -1.34 -2.25 1.11
N ILE A 104 -1.48 -3.31 0.31
CA ILE A 104 -2.71 -4.11 0.16
C ILE A 104 -2.41 -5.57 0.46
#